data_AF-A0A7Z2JEP4-F1
#
_entry.id   AF-A0A7Z2JEP4-F1
#
_cell.length_a   1.000
_cell.length_b   1.000
_cell.length_c   1.000
_cell.angle_alpha   90.00
_cell.angle_beta   90.00
_cell.angle_gamma   90.00
#
_symmetry.space_group_name_H-M   'P 1'
#
loop_
_entity.id
_entity.type
_entity.pdbx_description
1 polymer ?
#
loop_
_entity_poly.entity_id
_entity_poly.type
_entity_poly.pdbx_seq_one_letter_code
_entity_poly.pdbx_strand_id
1 'polypeptide(L)'
;MKILPSRDLGFSLISPNNAAVYSFIICVIFTTFTAYNYTDIVGEPNLMFLNWRVLTYVIACILAYSAGVSVATKFRFPRISLIGIHFSISRRTFYLIPMLISCCATIYVGVALIESNNLFVLFLESVANTDIKGSLEVDPIFFYVLYSHIAITLWASKEVYDEKATNLVRYMYWFMCILTVTVSLLILARYVLIPFLMCIGVLRVRARYIKKGSVNHVAIFAAISALVGLFVLIAVARGGQGFEALYNYGPASFNRLAAVLAGRIDINVPSSYYIMSSFKHDWSYYEIVMNEHDAVEGAGLDWSLNWLTAYGYVFQAIGVFSLLYFFVIGLISGFAWSGFKVGKSWAIVFYPWIFSSVILWFTYNIAGYAQTYILLIVGTILGGYSRLFGMNVKFEDNVHSSD
;
A
#
# COMPACT_ATOMS: atom_id res chain seq x y z
N MET A 1 3.98 -22.65 -19.37
CA MET A 1 3.24 -21.57 -18.68
C MET A 1 2.35 -20.90 -19.72
N LYS A 2 1.03 -21.18 -19.72
CA LYS A 2 0.08 -20.52 -20.64
C LYS A 2 0.00 -19.03 -20.29
N ILE A 3 0.27 -18.16 -21.25
CA ILE A 3 0.01 -16.72 -21.11
C ILE A 3 -1.51 -16.58 -21.01
N LEU A 4 -2.01 -16.03 -19.91
CA LEU A 4 -3.45 -15.80 -19.72
C LEU A 4 -3.96 -14.88 -20.85
N PRO A 5 -5.07 -15.21 -21.53
CA PRO A 5 -5.61 -14.38 -22.60
C PRO A 5 -5.96 -12.98 -22.09
N SER A 6 -5.71 -11.97 -22.92
CA SER A 6 -5.71 -10.54 -22.58
C SER A 6 -7.09 -9.87 -22.60
N ARG A 7 -8.20 -10.63 -22.59
CA ARG A 7 -9.55 -10.12 -22.90
C ARG A 7 -10.64 -10.51 -21.89
N ASP A 8 -10.32 -10.71 -20.62
CA ASP A 8 -11.32 -11.01 -19.60
C ASP A 8 -11.51 -9.88 -18.58
N LEU A 9 -12.76 -9.41 -18.45
CA LEU A 9 -13.22 -8.31 -17.58
C LEU A 9 -12.74 -8.41 -16.12
N GLY A 10 -12.58 -9.62 -15.59
CA GLY A 10 -12.15 -9.83 -14.20
C GLY A 10 -10.71 -9.40 -13.93
N PHE A 11 -9.81 -9.61 -14.90
CA PHE A 11 -8.41 -9.24 -14.76
C PHE A 11 -8.19 -7.74 -14.98
N SER A 12 -9.12 -7.06 -15.68
CA SER A 12 -9.11 -5.58 -15.77
C SER A 12 -9.39 -4.89 -14.43
N LEU A 13 -10.19 -5.49 -13.54
CA LEU A 13 -10.53 -4.88 -12.23
C LEU A 13 -9.30 -4.53 -11.40
N ILE A 14 -8.27 -5.37 -11.48
CA ILE A 14 -7.00 -5.18 -10.78
C ILE A 14 -5.90 -4.69 -11.72
N SER A 15 -6.24 -4.03 -12.84
CA SER A 15 -5.25 -3.47 -13.76
C SER A 15 -4.70 -2.13 -13.26
N PRO A 16 -3.48 -1.73 -13.67
CA PRO A 16 -2.87 -0.48 -13.23
C PRO A 16 -3.73 0.74 -13.56
N ASN A 17 -4.35 0.77 -14.75
CA ASN A 17 -5.19 1.88 -15.19
C ASN A 17 -6.47 1.96 -14.37
N ASN A 18 -7.09 0.82 -14.04
CA ASN A 18 -8.29 0.82 -13.18
C ASN A 18 -7.97 1.34 -11.77
N ALA A 19 -6.78 1.05 -11.22
CA ALA A 19 -6.35 1.62 -9.95
C ALA A 19 -6.36 3.17 -9.99
N ALA A 20 -5.81 3.76 -11.05
CA ALA A 20 -5.80 5.21 -11.23
C ALA A 20 -7.23 5.77 -11.44
N VAL A 21 -8.09 5.05 -12.17
CA VAL A 21 -9.50 5.41 -12.32
C VAL A 21 -10.24 5.36 -10.97
N TYR A 22 -9.98 4.38 -10.11
CA TYR A 22 -10.58 4.35 -8.78
C TYR A 22 -10.15 5.56 -7.93
N SER A 23 -8.87 5.92 -7.98
CA SER A 23 -8.37 7.15 -7.34
C SER A 23 -9.06 8.40 -7.90
N PHE A 24 -9.28 8.47 -9.21
CA PHE A 24 -10.00 9.57 -9.85
C PHE A 24 -11.46 9.66 -9.44
N ILE A 25 -12.16 8.53 -9.36
CA ILE A 25 -13.56 8.48 -8.92
C ILE A 25 -13.68 9.07 -7.51
N ILE A 26 -12.74 8.74 -6.62
CA ILE A 26 -12.68 9.32 -5.28
C ILE A 26 -12.47 10.84 -5.35
N CYS A 27 -11.58 11.33 -6.22
CA CYS A 27 -11.40 12.77 -6.45
C CYS A 27 -12.70 13.45 -6.91
N VAL A 28 -13.41 12.86 -7.88
CA VAL A 28 -14.68 13.40 -8.37
C VAL A 28 -15.73 13.41 -7.26
N ILE A 29 -15.85 12.32 -6.50
CA ILE A 29 -16.79 12.25 -5.37
C ILE A 29 -16.50 13.34 -4.34
N PHE A 30 -15.24 13.57 -3.98
CA PHE A 30 -14.92 14.58 -2.95
C PHE A 30 -15.03 16.02 -3.48
N THR A 31 -14.70 16.27 -4.74
CA THR A 31 -14.84 17.61 -5.34
C THR A 31 -16.30 18.03 -5.59
N THR A 32 -17.28 17.14 -5.44
CA THR A 32 -18.71 17.49 -5.48
C THR A 32 -19.29 17.84 -4.11
N PHE A 33 -18.51 17.76 -3.02
CA PHE A 33 -18.96 18.16 -1.69
C PHE A 33 -19.16 19.67 -1.68
N THR A 34 -20.40 20.10 -1.43
CA THR A 34 -20.76 21.52 -1.42
C THR A 34 -20.02 22.28 -0.31
N ALA A 35 -19.93 23.60 -0.47
CA ALA A 35 -19.32 24.47 0.54
C ALA A 35 -19.97 24.29 1.92
N TYR A 36 -21.31 24.23 1.98
CA TYR A 36 -22.07 24.02 3.22
C TYR A 36 -21.70 22.70 3.91
N ASN A 37 -21.75 21.57 3.19
CA ASN A 37 -21.48 20.25 3.79
C ASN A 37 -20.04 20.12 4.29
N TYR A 38 -19.08 20.72 3.58
CA TYR A 38 -17.67 20.58 3.93
C TYR A 38 -17.26 21.53 5.05
N THR A 39 -17.63 22.80 4.95
CA THR A 39 -17.23 23.82 5.93
C THR A 39 -17.88 23.58 7.29
N ASP A 40 -19.13 23.10 7.33
CA ASP A 40 -19.79 22.79 8.61
C ASP A 40 -19.18 21.56 9.32
N ILE A 41 -18.71 20.56 8.55
CA ILE A 41 -18.14 19.32 9.10
C ILE A 41 -16.66 19.50 9.46
N VAL A 42 -15.88 20.10 8.57
CA VAL A 42 -14.40 20.19 8.70
C VAL A 42 -13.98 21.52 9.34
N GLY A 43 -14.81 22.55 9.32
CA GLY A 43 -14.51 23.83 9.98
C GLY A 43 -13.61 24.77 9.18
N GLU A 44 -13.48 24.59 7.87
CA GLU A 44 -12.55 25.37 7.02
C GLU A 44 -13.16 25.71 5.64
N PRO A 45 -12.59 26.68 4.88
CA PRO A 45 -13.11 27.01 3.56
C PRO A 45 -12.95 25.88 2.55
N ASN A 46 -14.02 25.59 1.80
CA ASN A 46 -14.00 24.60 0.71
C ASN A 46 -13.42 25.19 -0.59
N LEU A 47 -12.15 24.92 -0.84
CA LEU A 47 -11.39 25.30 -2.04
C LEU A 47 -11.49 24.27 -3.17
N MET A 48 -11.93 23.05 -2.87
CA MET A 48 -11.97 21.94 -3.85
C MET A 48 -13.28 21.84 -4.64
N PHE A 49 -14.38 22.42 -4.15
CA PHE A 49 -15.70 22.29 -4.76
C PHE A 49 -15.69 22.69 -6.24
N LEU A 50 -15.93 21.70 -7.11
CA LEU A 50 -15.90 21.82 -8.58
C LEU A 50 -14.67 22.56 -9.12
N ASN A 51 -13.53 22.44 -8.43
CA ASN A 51 -12.31 23.15 -8.80
C ASN A 51 -11.70 22.53 -10.07
N TRP A 52 -11.86 23.22 -11.19
CA TRP A 52 -11.38 22.73 -12.50
C TRP A 52 -9.87 22.56 -12.55
N ARG A 53 -9.08 23.34 -11.78
CA ARG A 53 -7.62 23.20 -11.75
C ARG A 53 -7.22 21.87 -11.11
N VAL A 54 -7.90 21.49 -10.02
CA VAL A 54 -7.70 20.19 -9.38
C VAL A 54 -8.05 19.06 -10.35
N LEU A 55 -9.26 19.11 -10.94
CA LEU A 55 -9.73 18.06 -11.84
C LEU A 55 -8.83 17.90 -13.07
N THR A 56 -8.49 19.00 -13.74
CA THR A 56 -7.63 18.95 -14.95
C THR A 56 -6.21 18.48 -14.63
N TYR A 57 -5.64 18.91 -13.51
CA TYR A 57 -4.33 18.43 -13.06
C TYR A 57 -4.33 16.94 -12.74
N VAL A 58 -5.31 16.45 -11.97
CA VAL A 58 -5.43 15.02 -11.65
C VAL A 58 -5.63 14.19 -12.93
N ILE A 59 -6.47 14.65 -13.86
CA ILE A 59 -6.65 14.00 -15.18
C ILE A 59 -5.32 13.93 -15.93
N ALA A 60 -4.55 15.02 -15.98
CA ALA A 60 -3.25 15.04 -16.64
C ALA A 60 -2.25 14.04 -16.03
N CYS A 61 -2.19 13.97 -14.70
CA CYS A 61 -1.36 12.98 -13.97
C CYS A 61 -1.77 11.54 -14.30
N ILE A 62 -3.07 11.26 -14.35
CA ILE A 62 -3.59 9.93 -14.69
C ILE A 62 -3.30 9.57 -16.15
N LEU A 63 -3.46 10.51 -17.08
CA LEU A 63 -3.12 10.30 -18.49
C LEU A 63 -1.62 10.01 -18.65
N ALA A 64 -0.76 10.76 -17.96
CA ALA A 64 0.68 10.53 -17.95
C ALA A 64 1.02 9.14 -17.39
N TYR A 65 0.43 8.77 -16.26
CA TYR A 65 0.57 7.44 -15.67
C TYR A 65 0.11 6.32 -16.64
N SER A 66 -1.08 6.46 -17.24
CA SER A 66 -1.61 5.47 -18.18
C SER A 66 -0.78 5.36 -19.46
N ALA A 67 -0.17 6.45 -19.92
CA ALA A 67 0.81 6.42 -21.01
C ALA A 67 2.04 5.59 -20.61
N GLY A 68 2.58 5.80 -19.41
CA GLY A 68 3.67 5.01 -18.85
C GLY A 68 3.33 3.51 -18.76
N VAL A 69 2.15 3.17 -18.23
CA VAL A 69 1.66 1.78 -18.18
C VAL A 69 1.59 1.17 -19.57
N SER A 70 1.08 1.91 -20.55
CA SER A 70 0.93 1.46 -21.94
C SER A 70 2.29 1.22 -22.61
N VAL A 71 3.29 2.04 -22.31
CA VAL A 71 4.67 1.85 -22.79
C VAL A 71 5.28 0.61 -22.14
N ALA A 72 5.26 0.51 -20.81
CA ALA A 72 5.91 -0.59 -20.09
C ALA A 72 5.30 -1.97 -20.39
N THR A 73 3.98 -2.05 -20.60
CA THR A 73 3.31 -3.32 -20.88
C THR A 73 3.61 -3.90 -22.26
N LYS A 74 4.16 -3.10 -23.19
CA LYS A 74 4.65 -3.59 -24.49
C LYS A 74 5.97 -4.35 -24.38
N PHE A 75 6.77 -4.09 -23.35
CA PHE A 75 8.03 -4.78 -23.14
C PHE A 75 7.79 -6.21 -22.66
N ARG A 76 8.37 -7.18 -23.37
CA ARG A 76 8.32 -8.59 -22.97
C ARG A 76 9.45 -8.88 -21.98
N PHE A 77 9.13 -9.64 -20.93
CA PHE A 77 10.14 -10.13 -20.01
C PHE A 77 11.13 -11.06 -20.73
N PRO A 78 12.43 -10.73 -20.76
CA PRO A 78 13.42 -11.65 -21.29
C PRO A 78 13.39 -12.94 -20.47
N ARG A 79 13.44 -14.08 -21.16
CA ARG A 79 13.64 -15.38 -20.52
C ARG A 79 15.12 -15.50 -20.19
N ILE A 80 15.50 -15.00 -19.01
CA ILE A 80 16.84 -15.25 -18.48
C ILE A 80 16.87 -16.68 -17.95
N SER A 81 17.57 -17.57 -18.64
CA SER A 81 17.92 -18.91 -18.15
C SER A 81 19.20 -18.78 -17.32
N LEU A 82 19.08 -18.83 -16.01
CA LEU A 82 20.25 -18.98 -15.13
C LEU A 82 20.62 -20.47 -15.05
N ILE A 83 21.91 -20.75 -15.05
CA ILE A 83 22.45 -22.08 -14.77
C ILE A 83 22.07 -22.44 -13.33
N GLY A 84 21.16 -23.40 -13.16
CA GLY A 84 20.65 -23.79 -11.86
C GLY A 84 21.65 -24.66 -11.10
N ILE A 85 22.06 -24.22 -9.92
CA ILE A 85 22.70 -25.11 -8.95
C ILE A 85 21.60 -25.99 -8.35
N HIS A 86 21.79 -27.31 -8.40
CA HIS A 86 20.74 -28.27 -8.05
C HIS A 86 20.77 -28.57 -6.55
N PHE A 87 19.89 -27.92 -5.78
CA PHE A 87 19.57 -28.30 -4.40
C PHE A 87 18.19 -28.95 -4.33
N SER A 88 18.07 -30.05 -3.59
CA SER A 88 16.79 -30.75 -3.34
C SER A 88 16.25 -30.34 -1.99
N ILE A 89 15.22 -29.48 -1.97
CA ILE A 89 14.51 -29.06 -0.75
C ILE A 89 13.05 -29.47 -0.87
N SER A 90 12.47 -29.98 0.22
CA SER A 90 11.03 -30.28 0.25
C SER A 90 10.21 -29.00 0.06
N ARG A 91 9.04 -29.12 -0.58
CA ARG A 91 8.14 -27.98 -0.77
C ARG A 91 7.79 -27.26 0.52
N ARG A 92 7.58 -28.02 1.60
CA ARG A 92 7.22 -27.50 2.92
C ARG A 92 8.35 -26.63 3.46
N THR A 93 9.57 -27.18 3.46
CA THR A 93 10.76 -26.51 3.96
C THR A 93 11.08 -25.24 3.18
N PHE A 94 10.88 -25.26 1.85
CA PHE A 94 11.10 -24.10 0.99
C PHE A 94 10.26 -22.87 1.39
N TYR A 95 9.00 -23.06 1.78
CA TYR A 95 8.17 -21.94 2.24
C TYR A 95 8.33 -21.64 3.73
N LEU A 96 8.46 -22.67 4.57
CA LEU A 96 8.48 -22.49 6.02
C LEU A 96 9.71 -21.73 6.52
N ILE A 97 10.88 -21.90 5.89
CA ILE A 97 12.12 -21.22 6.36
C ILE A 97 11.96 -19.69 6.32
N PRO A 98 11.64 -19.04 5.18
CA PRO A 98 11.44 -17.58 5.16
C PRO A 98 10.31 -17.12 6.09
N MET A 99 9.21 -17.89 6.16
CA MET A 99 8.05 -17.54 6.99
C MET A 99 8.39 -17.56 8.48
N LEU A 100 9.11 -18.57 8.96
CA LEU A 100 9.52 -18.68 10.36
C LEU A 100 10.50 -17.57 10.74
N ILE A 101 11.52 -17.31 9.93
CA ILE A 101 12.48 -16.21 10.16
C ILE A 101 11.73 -14.88 10.29
N SER A 102 10.79 -14.64 9.38
CA SER A 102 9.97 -13.44 9.36
C SER A 102 9.07 -13.29 10.60
N CYS A 103 8.39 -14.38 11.00
CA CYS A 103 7.57 -14.40 12.20
C CYS A 103 8.41 -14.11 13.45
N CYS A 104 9.54 -14.79 13.61
CA CYS A 104 10.43 -14.59 14.77
C CYS A 104 10.93 -13.15 14.85
N ALA A 105 11.38 -12.58 13.73
CA ALA A 105 11.83 -11.18 13.68
C ALA A 105 10.68 -10.20 14.03
N THR A 106 9.49 -10.43 13.47
CA THR A 106 8.32 -9.56 13.71
C THR A 106 7.83 -9.66 15.16
N ILE A 107 7.82 -10.85 15.75
CA ILE A 107 7.47 -11.06 17.17
C ILE A 107 8.51 -10.38 18.06
N TYR A 108 9.80 -10.58 17.79
CA TYR A 108 10.88 -9.97 18.57
C TYR A 108 10.76 -8.44 18.59
N VAL A 109 10.59 -7.83 17.42
CA VAL A 109 10.47 -6.36 17.32
C VAL A 109 9.12 -5.88 17.88
N GLY A 110 8.06 -6.68 17.79
CA GLY A 110 6.79 -6.43 18.47
C GLY A 110 6.91 -6.41 19.99
N VAL A 111 7.62 -7.38 20.57
CA VAL A 111 7.89 -7.43 22.03
C VAL A 111 8.75 -6.24 22.44
N ALA A 112 9.82 -5.94 21.71
CA ALA A 112 10.67 -4.79 21.99
C ALA A 112 9.88 -3.47 22.00
N LEU A 113 8.91 -3.31 21.07
CA LEU A 113 8.02 -2.15 21.06
C LEU A 113 7.11 -2.10 22.29
N ILE A 114 6.56 -3.24 22.72
CA ILE A 114 5.72 -3.34 23.93
C ILE A 114 6.54 -3.02 25.19
N GLU A 115 7.82 -3.36 25.21
CA GLU A 115 8.71 -3.08 26.34
C GLU A 115 9.15 -1.61 26.36
N SER A 116 9.43 -1.02 25.19
CA SER A 116 9.85 0.38 25.08
C SER A 116 8.71 1.37 25.32
N ASN A 117 7.48 0.98 24.97
CA ASN A 117 6.29 1.79 25.14
C ASN A 117 5.43 1.12 26.21
N ASN A 118 5.22 1.75 27.38
CA ASN A 118 4.32 1.20 28.40
C ASN A 118 2.88 1.18 27.86
N LEU A 119 2.53 0.16 27.07
CA LEU A 119 1.31 0.14 26.26
C LEU A 119 0.05 0.14 27.12
N PHE A 120 0.15 -0.29 28.38
CA PHE A 120 -0.94 -0.17 29.34
C PHE A 120 -1.21 1.30 29.69
N VAL A 121 -0.16 2.11 29.88
CA VAL A 121 -0.28 3.56 30.10
C VAL A 121 -0.81 4.24 28.83
N LEU A 122 -0.29 3.91 27.65
CA LEU A 122 -0.79 4.46 26.38
C LEU A 122 -2.25 4.06 26.09
N PHE A 123 -2.66 2.86 26.49
CA PHE A 123 -4.06 2.44 26.41
C PHE A 123 -4.94 3.23 27.38
N LEU A 124 -4.50 3.46 28.62
CA LEU A 124 -5.24 4.30 29.57
C LEU A 124 -5.32 5.77 29.11
N GLU A 125 -4.26 6.30 28.52
CA GLU A 125 -4.23 7.62 27.88
C GLU A 125 -5.16 7.70 26.65
N SER A 126 -5.24 6.64 25.86
CA SER A 126 -6.18 6.53 24.73
C SER A 126 -7.64 6.68 25.17
N VAL A 127 -7.98 6.06 26.30
CA VAL A 127 -9.32 6.14 26.91
C VAL A 127 -9.58 7.53 27.49
N ALA A 128 -8.51 8.27 27.84
CA ALA A 128 -8.57 9.64 28.33
C ALA A 128 -8.58 10.72 27.21
N ASN A 129 -8.68 10.33 25.93
CA ASN A 129 -8.67 11.22 24.76
C ASN A 129 -7.41 12.08 24.59
N THR A 130 -6.25 11.67 25.13
CA THR A 130 -4.97 12.34 24.84
C THR A 130 -4.35 11.79 23.55
N ASP A 131 -3.66 12.62 22.75
CA ASP A 131 -3.05 12.18 21.50
C ASP A 131 -1.85 11.25 21.76
N ILE A 132 -2.12 9.94 21.69
CA ILE A 132 -1.18 8.84 21.93
C ILE A 132 -0.04 8.84 20.89
N LYS A 133 -0.23 9.45 19.73
CA LYS A 133 0.71 9.32 18.60
C LYS A 133 2.04 10.04 18.86
N GLY A 134 2.03 11.12 19.65
CA GLY A 134 3.25 11.82 20.07
C GLY A 134 4.08 11.02 21.07
N SER A 135 3.47 10.07 21.78
CA SER A 135 4.08 9.32 22.87
C SER A 135 4.58 7.93 22.44
N LEU A 136 4.27 7.47 21.22
CA LEU A 136 4.68 6.17 20.71
C LEU A 136 6.07 6.27 20.05
N GLU A 137 7.10 5.78 20.73
CA GLU A 137 8.44 5.67 20.18
C GLU A 137 8.55 4.39 19.33
N VAL A 138 8.55 4.56 18.01
CA VAL A 138 8.72 3.46 17.05
C VAL A 138 10.06 3.61 16.34
N ASP A 139 10.99 2.71 16.63
CA ASP A 139 12.26 2.64 15.90
C ASP A 139 12.00 2.34 14.40
N PRO A 140 12.63 3.07 13.46
CA PRO A 140 12.53 2.79 12.02
C PRO A 140 12.75 1.33 11.62
N ILE A 141 13.58 0.58 12.35
CA ILE A 141 13.84 -0.85 12.12
C ILE A 141 12.56 -1.69 12.19
N PHE A 142 11.58 -1.25 13.00
CA PHE A 142 10.26 -1.88 13.13
C PHE A 142 9.55 -1.94 11.79
N PHE A 143 9.52 -0.81 11.07
CA PHE A 143 8.92 -0.76 9.75
C PHE A 143 9.68 -1.68 8.80
N TYR A 144 11.01 -1.70 8.83
CA TYR A 144 11.78 -2.56 7.92
C TYR A 144 11.47 -4.04 8.09
N VAL A 145 11.35 -4.50 9.34
CA VAL A 145 10.94 -5.88 9.65
C VAL A 145 9.50 -6.14 9.23
N LEU A 146 8.57 -5.24 9.56
CA LEU A 146 7.15 -5.40 9.21
C LEU A 146 6.92 -5.45 7.69
N TYR A 147 7.59 -4.59 6.92
CA TYR A 147 7.46 -4.58 5.45
C TYR A 147 8.14 -5.78 4.80
N SER A 148 9.23 -6.28 5.38
CA SER A 148 9.82 -7.56 4.98
C SER A 148 8.86 -8.73 5.25
N HIS A 149 8.16 -8.69 6.38
CA HIS A 149 7.16 -9.69 6.74
C HIS A 149 5.95 -9.67 5.82
N ILE A 150 5.47 -8.48 5.47
CA ILE A 150 4.43 -8.31 4.44
C ILE A 150 4.92 -8.90 3.12
N ALA A 151 6.16 -8.60 2.68
CA ALA A 151 6.73 -9.13 1.45
C ALA A 151 6.68 -10.67 1.39
N ILE A 152 7.13 -11.33 2.47
CA ILE A 152 7.16 -12.79 2.58
C ILE A 152 5.75 -13.36 2.63
N THR A 153 4.83 -12.71 3.34
CA THR A 153 3.41 -13.10 3.40
C THR A 153 2.77 -13.06 2.01
N LEU A 154 2.95 -11.96 1.28
CA LEU A 154 2.42 -11.80 -0.08
C LEU A 154 3.04 -12.82 -1.06
N TRP A 155 4.34 -13.12 -0.92
CA TRP A 155 5.00 -14.14 -1.71
C TRP A 155 4.45 -15.55 -1.44
N ALA A 156 4.29 -15.92 -0.17
CA ALA A 156 3.75 -17.22 0.25
C ALA A 156 2.30 -17.42 -0.18
N SER A 157 1.53 -16.34 -0.35
CA SER A 157 0.14 -16.40 -0.83
C SER A 157 0.00 -17.11 -2.18
N LYS A 158 1.02 -17.04 -3.05
CA LYS A 158 1.03 -17.71 -4.36
C LYS A 158 0.77 -19.20 -4.19
N GLU A 159 1.42 -19.80 -3.21
CA GLU A 159 1.35 -21.24 -2.95
C GLU A 159 0.01 -21.65 -2.35
N VAL A 160 -0.47 -20.86 -1.39
CA VAL A 160 -1.76 -21.07 -0.72
C VAL A 160 -2.91 -20.95 -1.70
N TYR A 161 -2.89 -19.92 -2.55
CA TYR A 161 -3.98 -19.64 -3.49
C TYR A 161 -3.93 -20.48 -4.76
N ASP A 162 -2.75 -20.96 -5.18
CA ASP A 162 -2.65 -21.97 -6.23
C ASP A 162 -3.07 -23.38 -5.71
N GLU A 163 -3.50 -23.50 -4.45
CA GLU A 163 -3.99 -24.73 -3.77
C GLU A 163 -2.96 -25.84 -3.58
N LYS A 164 -1.69 -25.54 -3.83
CA LYS A 164 -0.62 -26.52 -3.75
C LYS A 164 0.10 -26.55 -2.39
N ALA A 165 -0.25 -25.62 -1.51
CA ALA A 165 0.26 -25.54 -0.14
C ALA A 165 -0.23 -26.72 0.71
N THR A 166 0.68 -27.30 1.49
CA THR A 166 0.34 -28.22 2.59
C THR A 166 -0.39 -27.48 3.71
N ASN A 167 -1.13 -28.22 4.56
CA ASN A 167 -1.88 -27.62 5.67
C ASN A 167 -1.00 -26.78 6.59
N LEU A 168 0.22 -27.24 6.89
CA LEU A 168 1.17 -26.50 7.73
C LEU A 168 1.56 -25.14 7.12
N VAL A 169 1.84 -25.08 5.81
CA VAL A 169 2.14 -23.82 5.11
C VAL A 169 0.91 -22.90 5.11
N ARG A 170 -0.31 -23.45 4.96
CA ARG A 170 -1.55 -22.67 5.04
C ARG A 170 -1.76 -22.07 6.43
N TYR A 171 -1.56 -22.85 7.49
CA TYR A 171 -1.68 -22.35 8.87
C TYR A 171 -0.64 -21.27 9.16
N MET A 172 0.62 -21.48 8.76
CA MET A 172 1.66 -20.48 8.93
C MET A 172 1.33 -19.19 8.16
N TYR A 173 0.78 -19.29 6.95
CA TYR A 173 0.39 -18.12 6.17
C TYR A 173 -0.72 -17.31 6.87
N TRP A 174 -1.73 -17.98 7.41
CA TRP A 174 -2.79 -17.30 8.16
C TRP A 174 -2.27 -16.69 9.46
N PHE A 175 -1.38 -17.38 10.15
CA PHE A 175 -0.68 -16.84 11.31
C PHE A 175 0.08 -15.57 10.96
N MET A 176 0.84 -15.55 9.85
CA MET A 176 1.54 -14.34 9.38
C MET A 176 0.57 -13.19 9.07
N CYS A 177 -0.59 -13.48 8.47
CA CYS A 177 -1.61 -12.47 8.20
C CYS A 177 -2.16 -11.88 9.51
N ILE A 178 -2.52 -12.73 10.47
CA ILE A 178 -3.01 -12.30 11.79
C ILE A 178 -1.94 -11.47 12.49
N LEU A 179 -0.68 -11.93 12.49
CA LEU A 179 0.43 -11.21 13.09
C LEU A 179 0.61 -9.82 12.46
N THR A 180 0.51 -9.70 11.13
CA THR A 180 0.57 -8.40 10.44
C THR A 180 -0.55 -7.46 10.89
N VAL A 181 -1.78 -7.98 11.01
CA VAL A 181 -2.95 -7.20 11.46
C VAL A 181 -2.75 -6.76 12.90
N THR A 182 -2.43 -7.68 13.81
CA THR A 182 -2.17 -7.40 15.23
C THR A 182 -1.09 -6.34 15.38
N VAL A 183 0.06 -6.52 14.73
CA VAL A 183 1.17 -5.57 14.80
C VAL A 183 0.77 -4.20 14.27
N SER A 184 0.09 -4.15 13.11
CA SER A 184 -0.37 -2.87 12.54
C SER A 184 -1.37 -2.15 13.44
N LEU A 185 -2.21 -2.89 14.19
CA LEU A 185 -3.12 -2.34 15.19
C LEU A 185 -2.37 -1.83 16.42
N LEU A 186 -1.36 -2.56 16.90
CA LEU A 186 -0.53 -2.13 18.04
C LEU A 186 0.16 -0.79 17.78
N ILE A 187 0.69 -0.57 16.57
CA ILE A 187 1.30 0.71 16.18
C ILE A 187 0.29 1.72 15.60
N LEU A 188 -1.00 1.40 15.60
CA LEU A 188 -2.08 2.22 15.04
C LEU A 188 -1.80 2.67 13.58
N ALA A 189 -1.03 1.89 12.83
CA ALA A 189 -0.55 2.23 11.50
C ALA A 189 -1.50 1.75 10.41
N ARG A 190 -2.62 2.46 10.27
CA ARG A 190 -3.60 2.23 9.20
C ARG A 190 -2.99 2.25 7.79
N TYR A 191 -1.92 3.01 7.60
CA TYR A 191 -1.18 3.12 6.34
C TYR A 191 -0.36 1.86 6.00
N VAL A 192 -0.19 0.94 6.96
CA VAL A 192 0.32 -0.42 6.72
C VAL A 192 -0.84 -1.38 6.47
N LEU A 193 -1.85 -1.33 7.34
CA LEU A 193 -2.95 -2.29 7.38
C LEU A 193 -3.82 -2.25 6.13
N ILE A 194 -4.22 -1.06 5.69
CA ILE A 194 -5.12 -0.90 4.53
C ILE A 194 -4.43 -1.39 3.25
N PRO A 195 -3.21 -0.92 2.88
CA PRO A 195 -2.51 -1.46 1.73
C PRO A 195 -2.28 -2.97 1.81
N PHE A 196 -1.94 -3.51 2.99
CA PHE A 196 -1.76 -4.95 3.17
C PHE A 196 -3.04 -5.73 2.81
N LEU A 197 -4.18 -5.34 3.37
CA LEU A 197 -5.46 -6.00 3.09
C LEU A 197 -5.89 -5.86 1.63
N MET A 198 -5.62 -4.71 1.01
CA MET A 198 -5.81 -4.52 -0.44
C MET A 198 -4.91 -5.45 -1.26
N CYS A 199 -3.64 -5.64 -0.87
CA CYS A 199 -2.74 -6.57 -1.53
C CYS A 199 -3.28 -8.01 -1.50
N ILE A 200 -3.79 -8.45 -0.33
CA ILE A 200 -4.44 -9.76 -0.19
C ILE A 200 -5.67 -9.87 -1.11
N GLY A 201 -6.47 -8.82 -1.20
CA GLY A 201 -7.61 -8.73 -2.12
C GLY A 201 -7.20 -8.91 -3.59
N VAL A 202 -6.18 -8.18 -4.05
CA VAL A 202 -5.63 -8.28 -5.41
C VAL A 202 -5.15 -9.71 -5.71
N LEU A 203 -4.45 -10.34 -4.77
CA LEU A 203 -3.94 -11.70 -4.92
C LEU A 203 -5.07 -12.74 -4.98
N ARG A 204 -6.14 -12.56 -4.21
CA ARG A 204 -7.34 -13.41 -4.28
C ARG A 204 -8.07 -13.26 -5.61
N VAL A 205 -8.22 -12.05 -6.14
CA VAL A 205 -8.82 -11.81 -7.46
C VAL A 205 -7.99 -12.53 -8.54
N ARG A 206 -6.66 -12.39 -8.51
CA ARG A 206 -5.76 -13.13 -9.42
C ARG A 206 -5.95 -14.64 -9.32
N ALA A 207 -6.02 -15.18 -8.11
CA ALA A 207 -6.15 -16.62 -7.89
C ALA A 207 -7.48 -17.19 -8.42
N ARG A 208 -8.59 -16.49 -8.16
CA ARG A 208 -9.91 -16.85 -8.71
C ARG A 208 -9.90 -16.85 -10.22
N TYR A 209 -9.26 -15.85 -10.82
CA TYR A 209 -9.12 -15.75 -12.27
C TYR A 209 -8.33 -16.93 -12.88
N ILE A 210 -7.19 -17.30 -12.29
CA ILE A 210 -6.39 -18.45 -12.75
C ILE A 210 -7.21 -19.74 -12.73
N LYS A 211 -8.09 -19.90 -11.74
CA LYS A 211 -8.98 -21.05 -11.58
C LYS A 211 -10.26 -20.97 -12.41
N LYS A 212 -10.43 -19.96 -13.27
CA LYS A 212 -11.67 -19.67 -14.03
C LYS A 212 -12.92 -19.54 -13.17
N GLY A 213 -12.77 -19.13 -11.91
CA GLY A 213 -13.91 -18.87 -11.02
C GLY A 213 -14.46 -17.46 -11.20
N SER A 214 -15.76 -17.28 -10.94
CA SER A 214 -16.36 -15.95 -10.90
C SER A 214 -15.81 -15.15 -9.71
N VAL A 215 -15.51 -13.88 -9.95
CA VAL A 215 -15.21 -12.93 -8.87
C VAL A 215 -16.52 -12.53 -8.21
N ASN A 216 -16.66 -12.80 -6.90
CA ASN A 216 -17.85 -12.40 -6.16
C ASN A 216 -17.74 -10.91 -5.77
N HIS A 217 -18.42 -10.05 -6.52
CA HIS A 217 -18.44 -8.60 -6.29
C HIS A 217 -18.99 -8.24 -4.90
N VAL A 218 -19.91 -9.04 -4.34
CA VAL A 218 -20.42 -8.85 -2.97
C VAL A 218 -19.32 -9.03 -1.94
N ALA A 219 -18.43 -10.01 -2.12
CA ALA A 219 -17.30 -10.23 -1.21
C ALA A 219 -16.26 -9.10 -1.31
N ILE A 220 -16.08 -8.51 -2.49
CA ILE A 220 -15.22 -7.33 -2.67
C ILE A 220 -15.83 -6.12 -1.95
N PHE A 221 -17.12 -5.88 -2.14
CA PHE A 221 -17.81 -4.78 -1.47
C PHE A 221 -17.77 -4.95 0.05
N ALA A 222 -18.06 -6.16 0.56
CA ALA A 222 -17.94 -6.46 1.99
C ALA A 222 -16.52 -6.25 2.53
N ALA A 223 -15.48 -6.59 1.75
CA ALA A 223 -14.09 -6.32 2.13
C ALA A 223 -13.78 -4.82 2.19
N ILE A 224 -14.28 -4.03 1.21
CA ILE A 224 -14.14 -2.57 1.21
C ILE A 224 -14.87 -1.96 2.41
N SER A 225 -16.11 -2.37 2.68
CA SER A 225 -16.88 -1.92 3.85
C SER A 225 -16.19 -2.28 5.16
N ALA A 226 -15.61 -3.48 5.27
CA ALA A 226 -14.83 -3.88 6.44
C ALA A 226 -13.56 -3.04 6.61
N LEU A 227 -12.89 -2.66 5.50
CA LEU A 227 -11.74 -1.76 5.53
C LEU A 227 -12.10 -0.36 6.03
N VAL A 228 -13.21 0.19 5.52
CA VAL A 228 -13.72 1.49 5.98
C VAL A 228 -14.14 1.42 7.45
N GLY A 229 -14.86 0.36 7.85
CA GLY A 229 -15.23 0.13 9.24
C GLY A 229 -14.01 0.03 10.17
N LEU A 230 -12.99 -0.72 9.76
CA LEU A 230 -11.73 -0.84 10.50
C LEU A 230 -11.00 0.50 10.60
N PHE A 231 -10.99 1.30 9.53
CA PHE A 231 -10.44 2.65 9.56
C PHE A 231 -11.15 3.54 10.57
N VAL A 232 -12.48 3.56 10.55
CA VAL A 232 -13.30 4.34 11.50
C VAL A 232 -13.07 3.86 12.93
N LEU A 233 -13.04 2.54 13.17
CA LEU A 233 -12.76 1.98 14.49
C LEU A 233 -11.39 2.39 15.01
N ILE A 234 -10.34 2.34 14.18
CA ILE A 234 -8.99 2.79 14.57
C ILE A 234 -8.98 4.31 14.82
N ALA A 235 -9.72 5.10 14.04
CA ALA A 235 -9.80 6.54 14.25
C ALA A 235 -10.50 6.88 15.58
N VAL A 236 -11.60 6.19 15.90
CA VAL A 236 -12.31 6.32 17.18
C VAL A 236 -11.43 5.89 18.35
N ALA A 237 -10.71 4.77 18.21
CA ALA A 237 -9.78 4.28 19.23
C ALA A 237 -8.62 5.26 19.53
N ARG A 238 -8.42 6.27 18.68
CA ARG A 238 -7.43 7.35 18.85
C ARG A 238 -8.03 8.65 19.41
N GLY A 239 -9.25 8.61 19.94
CA GLY A 239 -9.97 9.80 20.41
C GLY A 239 -10.57 10.64 19.28
N GLY A 240 -10.59 10.14 18.04
CA GLY A 240 -11.18 10.83 16.91
C GLY A 240 -12.72 10.72 16.88
N GLN A 241 -13.38 11.70 16.28
CA GLN A 241 -14.84 11.71 16.12
C GLN A 241 -15.28 10.80 14.96
N GLY A 242 -15.53 9.51 15.23
CA GLY A 242 -16.34 8.62 14.39
C GLY A 242 -16.15 8.73 12.87
N PHE A 243 -17.25 9.04 12.16
CA PHE A 243 -17.25 9.21 10.71
C PHE A 243 -16.58 10.50 10.22
N GLU A 244 -16.43 11.53 11.07
CA GLU A 244 -15.73 12.78 10.74
C GLU A 244 -14.26 12.50 10.39
N ALA A 245 -13.69 11.45 10.99
CA ALA A 245 -12.39 10.96 10.62
C ALA A 245 -12.26 10.63 9.12
N LEU A 246 -13.32 10.30 8.38
CA LEU A 246 -13.24 10.09 6.92
C LEU A 246 -13.09 11.41 6.15
N TYR A 247 -13.70 12.48 6.65
CA TYR A 247 -13.65 13.82 6.05
C TYR A 247 -12.26 14.44 6.23
N ASN A 248 -11.62 14.15 7.37
CA ASN A 248 -10.30 14.65 7.75
C ASN A 248 -9.11 14.09 6.94
N TYR A 249 -9.35 13.14 6.02
CA TYR A 249 -8.30 12.66 5.10
C TYR A 249 -8.71 12.86 3.65
N GLY A 250 -9.79 12.22 3.20
CA GLY A 250 -10.10 12.20 1.77
C GLY A 250 -10.44 13.60 1.21
N PRO A 251 -11.58 14.17 1.61
CA PRO A 251 -11.96 15.54 1.28
C PRO A 251 -10.89 16.57 1.65
N ALA A 252 -10.38 16.52 2.89
CA ALA A 252 -9.36 17.46 3.37
C ALA A 252 -8.11 17.48 2.49
N SER A 253 -7.56 16.33 2.11
CA SER A 253 -6.36 16.27 1.27
C SER A 253 -6.57 16.85 -0.14
N PHE A 254 -7.76 16.69 -0.74
CA PHE A 254 -8.07 17.37 -2.02
C PHE A 254 -8.27 18.89 -1.83
N ASN A 255 -8.78 19.32 -0.68
CA ASN A 255 -8.84 20.74 -0.35
C ASN A 255 -7.44 21.37 -0.27
N ARG A 256 -6.47 20.66 0.33
CA ARG A 256 -5.05 21.08 0.33
C ARG A 256 -4.46 21.07 -1.08
N LEU A 257 -4.78 20.07 -1.90
CA LEU A 257 -4.34 20.08 -3.31
C LEU A 257 -4.84 21.34 -4.05
N ALA A 258 -6.09 21.75 -3.82
CA ALA A 258 -6.61 22.99 -4.39
C ALA A 258 -5.80 24.23 -3.94
N ALA A 259 -5.44 24.30 -2.66
CA ALA A 259 -4.62 25.36 -2.10
C ALA A 259 -3.20 25.38 -2.67
N VAL A 260 -2.56 24.22 -2.81
CA VAL A 260 -1.23 24.06 -3.44
C VAL A 260 -1.25 24.55 -4.90
N LEU A 261 -2.24 24.10 -5.69
CA LEU A 261 -2.37 24.53 -7.09
C LEU A 261 -2.74 26.02 -7.23
N ALA A 262 -3.26 26.63 -6.17
CA ALA A 262 -3.51 28.07 -6.10
C ALA A 262 -2.30 28.87 -5.59
N GLY A 263 -1.19 28.20 -5.21
CA GLY A 263 0.00 28.83 -4.62
C GLY A 263 -0.21 29.36 -3.21
N ARG A 264 -1.20 28.83 -2.47
CA ARG A 264 -1.48 29.24 -1.08
C ARG A 264 -0.72 28.45 -0.04
N ILE A 265 -0.37 27.20 -0.36
CA ILE A 265 0.47 26.34 0.46
C ILE A 265 1.81 26.23 -0.23
N ASP A 266 2.87 26.59 0.48
CA ASP A 266 4.25 26.35 0.08
C ASP A 266 4.99 25.69 1.24
N ILE A 267 5.14 24.37 1.15
CA ILE A 267 5.86 23.57 2.14
C ILE A 267 7.34 23.61 1.81
N ASN A 268 8.12 24.29 2.65
CA ASN A 268 9.56 24.40 2.53
C ASN A 268 10.26 23.13 3.06
N VAL A 269 10.11 22.01 2.34
CA VAL A 269 10.74 20.72 2.67
C VAL A 269 11.49 20.20 1.45
N PRO A 270 12.65 19.53 1.61
CA PRO A 270 13.40 18.99 0.48
C PRO A 270 12.52 18.14 -0.44
N SER A 271 12.51 18.47 -1.75
CA SER A 271 11.69 17.78 -2.75
C SER A 271 11.85 16.26 -2.75
N SER A 272 13.04 15.77 -2.39
CA SER A 272 13.35 14.35 -2.26
C SER A 272 12.48 13.64 -1.22
N TYR A 273 12.04 14.32 -0.15
CA TYR A 273 11.20 13.69 0.88
C TYR A 273 9.87 13.19 0.31
N TYR A 274 9.23 14.00 -0.53
CA TYR A 274 7.91 13.67 -1.11
C TYR A 274 7.98 12.74 -2.33
N ILE A 275 9.14 12.63 -2.97
CA ILE A 275 9.35 11.82 -4.18
C ILE A 275 9.95 10.46 -3.81
N MET A 276 10.95 10.46 -2.92
CA MET A 276 11.76 9.32 -2.49
C MET A 276 12.21 9.49 -1.03
N SER A 277 11.33 9.26 -0.06
CA SER A 277 11.61 9.47 1.39
C SER A 277 12.68 8.55 1.99
N SER A 278 13.32 7.72 1.17
CA SER A 278 14.38 6.77 1.57
C SER A 278 15.76 7.42 1.66
N PHE A 279 15.94 8.61 1.11
CA PHE A 279 17.21 9.32 1.21
C PHE A 279 17.29 10.03 2.56
N LYS A 280 18.43 9.87 3.24
CA LYS A 280 18.70 10.57 4.48
C LYS A 280 18.54 12.08 4.25
N HIS A 281 17.76 12.73 5.09
CA HIS A 281 17.61 14.17 5.11
C HIS A 281 18.09 14.68 6.45
N ASP A 282 18.68 15.87 6.45
CA ASP A 282 19.21 16.51 7.67
C ASP A 282 18.08 17.02 8.58
N TRP A 283 16.84 16.98 8.09
CA TRP A 283 15.65 17.42 8.80
C TRP A 283 15.07 16.28 9.63
N SER A 284 14.72 16.58 10.86
CA SER A 284 13.94 15.68 11.69
C SER A 284 12.52 15.53 11.13
N TYR A 285 11.91 14.37 11.37
CA TYR A 285 10.50 14.14 11.01
C TYR A 285 9.58 15.18 11.65
N TYR A 286 9.87 15.61 12.88
CA TYR A 286 9.10 16.63 13.58
C TYR A 286 9.14 17.98 12.84
N GLU A 287 10.31 18.43 12.42
CA GLU A 287 10.44 19.69 11.64
C GLU A 287 9.65 19.63 10.34
N ILE A 288 9.71 18.52 9.62
CA ILE A 288 8.94 18.34 8.38
C ILE A 288 7.44 18.45 8.66
N VAL A 289 6.95 17.75 9.68
CA VAL A 289 5.53 17.75 10.04
C VAL A 289 5.09 19.14 10.49
N MET A 290 5.86 19.85 11.33
CA MET A 290 5.52 21.21 11.76
C MET A 290 5.48 22.18 10.58
N ASN A 291 6.44 22.11 9.64
CA ASN A 291 6.40 22.94 8.43
C ASN A 291 5.15 22.68 7.57
N GLU A 292 4.67 21.43 7.49
CA GLU A 292 3.40 21.13 6.81
C GLU A 292 2.21 21.77 7.52
N HIS A 293 2.16 21.66 8.85
CA HIS A 293 1.07 22.24 9.64
C HIS A 293 1.05 23.78 9.52
N ASP A 294 2.21 24.44 9.65
CA ASP A 294 2.34 25.90 9.54
C ASP A 294 1.97 26.40 8.15
N ALA A 295 2.37 25.68 7.09
CA ALA A 295 2.01 26.04 5.72
C ALA A 295 0.49 25.89 5.45
N VAL A 296 -0.15 24.91 6.08
CA VAL A 296 -1.61 24.70 5.98
C VAL A 296 -2.37 25.78 6.72
N GLU A 297 -1.97 26.12 7.94
CA GLU A 297 -2.57 27.21 8.72
C GLU A 297 -2.37 28.57 8.03
N GLY A 298 -1.18 28.83 7.49
CA GLY A 298 -0.88 30.03 6.70
C GLY A 298 -1.76 30.20 5.46
N ALA A 299 -2.30 29.11 4.93
CA ALA A 299 -3.27 29.11 3.84
C ALA A 299 -4.73 29.33 4.29
N GLY A 300 -4.97 29.49 5.60
CA GLY A 300 -6.28 29.65 6.21
C GLY A 300 -7.08 28.35 6.31
N LEU A 301 -6.40 27.21 6.36
CA LEU A 301 -6.99 25.88 6.53
C LEU A 301 -6.73 25.33 7.93
N ASP A 302 -7.45 24.29 8.33
CA ASP A 302 -7.28 23.67 9.66
C ASP A 302 -5.86 23.09 9.82
N TRP A 303 -5.12 23.66 10.78
CA TRP A 303 -3.76 23.26 11.17
C TRP A 303 -3.71 21.77 11.48
N SER A 304 -4.71 21.19 12.15
CA SER A 304 -4.70 19.78 12.56
C SER A 304 -4.74 18.77 11.40
N LEU A 305 -5.08 19.24 10.19
CA LEU A 305 -5.24 18.44 8.99
C LEU A 305 -4.16 18.78 7.95
N ASN A 306 -2.95 18.27 8.15
CA ASN A 306 -1.79 18.64 7.35
C ASN A 306 -1.56 17.83 6.07
N TRP A 307 -2.32 16.76 5.84
CA TRP A 307 -1.99 15.79 4.78
C TRP A 307 -2.42 16.28 3.40
N LEU A 308 -1.49 16.33 2.45
CA LEU A 308 -1.77 16.56 1.03
C LEU A 308 -2.03 15.23 0.32
N THR A 309 -2.75 15.27 -0.81
CA THR A 309 -2.80 14.12 -1.73
C THR A 309 -1.40 13.74 -2.24
N ALA A 310 -1.20 12.53 -2.76
CA ALA A 310 0.03 12.17 -3.48
C ALA A 310 0.30 13.13 -4.66
N TYR A 311 -0.77 13.58 -5.35
CA TYR A 311 -0.65 14.59 -6.41
C TYR A 311 -0.12 15.93 -5.88
N GLY A 312 -0.57 16.34 -4.69
CA GLY A 312 -0.17 17.59 -4.03
C GLY A 312 1.27 17.54 -3.57
N TYR A 313 1.67 16.47 -2.87
CA TYR A 313 3.05 16.29 -2.42
C TYR A 313 4.05 16.27 -3.58
N VAL A 314 3.73 15.57 -4.67
CA VAL A 314 4.62 15.52 -5.85
C VAL A 314 4.63 16.87 -6.59
N PHE A 315 3.50 17.57 -6.70
CA PHE A 315 3.46 18.90 -7.29
C PHE A 315 4.28 19.90 -6.46
N GLN A 316 4.14 19.86 -5.14
CA GLN A 316 4.89 20.72 -4.24
C GLN A 316 6.41 20.51 -4.39
N ALA A 317 6.82 19.25 -4.60
CA ALA A 317 8.23 18.92 -4.73
C ALA A 317 8.85 19.35 -6.07
N ILE A 318 8.15 19.18 -7.21
CA ILE A 318 8.73 19.33 -8.56
C ILE A 318 7.81 20.05 -9.58
N GLY A 319 6.73 20.66 -9.12
CA GLY A 319 5.78 21.42 -9.94
C GLY A 319 5.22 20.62 -11.11
N VAL A 320 5.29 21.19 -12.31
CA VAL A 320 4.79 20.59 -13.56
C VAL A 320 5.50 19.29 -13.96
N PHE A 321 6.72 19.04 -13.46
CA PHE A 321 7.42 17.78 -13.69
C PHE A 321 6.79 16.60 -12.94
N SER A 322 5.80 16.84 -12.08
CA SER A 322 4.90 15.82 -11.54
C SER A 322 4.32 14.91 -12.63
N LEU A 323 3.99 15.42 -13.81
CA LEU A 323 3.51 14.60 -14.93
C LEU A 323 4.55 13.54 -15.35
N LEU A 324 5.83 13.91 -15.39
CA LEU A 324 6.92 12.98 -15.67
C LEU A 324 7.06 11.95 -14.54
N TYR A 325 6.93 12.37 -13.28
CA TYR A 325 6.93 11.45 -12.14
C TYR A 325 5.82 10.39 -12.27
N PHE A 326 4.57 10.81 -12.52
CA PHE A 326 3.45 9.90 -12.68
C PHE A 326 3.62 8.98 -13.91
N PHE A 327 4.20 9.48 -15.00
CA PHE A 327 4.61 8.65 -16.13
C PHE A 327 5.61 7.56 -15.73
N VAL A 328 6.64 7.90 -14.94
CA VAL A 328 7.64 6.92 -14.43
C VAL A 328 6.98 5.90 -13.50
N ILE A 329 6.11 6.33 -12.58
CA ILE A 329 5.33 5.40 -11.75
C ILE A 329 4.46 4.50 -12.63
N GLY A 330 3.91 5.02 -13.73
CA GLY A 330 3.21 4.26 -14.76
C GLY A 330 4.08 3.18 -15.40
N LEU A 331 5.32 3.49 -15.75
CA LEU A 331 6.28 2.51 -16.27
C LEU A 331 6.53 1.39 -15.25
N ILE A 332 6.79 1.75 -13.99
CA ILE A 332 7.02 0.80 -12.90
C ILE A 332 5.81 -0.11 -12.69
N SER A 333 4.61 0.46 -12.61
CA SER A 333 3.35 -0.27 -12.49
C SER A 333 3.10 -1.22 -13.67
N GLY A 334 3.32 -0.76 -14.90
CA GLY A 334 3.12 -1.57 -16.11
C GLY A 334 4.11 -2.73 -16.20
N PHE A 335 5.35 -2.52 -15.76
CA PHE A 335 6.37 -3.57 -15.68
C PHE A 335 6.01 -4.60 -14.59
N ALA A 336 5.71 -4.14 -13.37
CA ALA A 336 5.26 -4.98 -12.27
C ALA A 336 4.02 -5.81 -12.64
N TRP A 337 3.03 -5.18 -13.28
CA TRP A 337 1.83 -5.83 -13.78
C TRP A 337 2.12 -6.96 -14.77
N SER A 338 3.03 -6.71 -15.70
CA SER A 338 3.40 -7.69 -16.71
C SER A 338 4.11 -8.91 -16.08
N GLY A 339 4.89 -8.69 -15.01
CA GLY A 339 5.50 -9.77 -14.22
C GLY A 339 4.46 -10.52 -13.38
N PHE A 340 3.48 -9.81 -12.83
CA PHE A 340 2.41 -10.34 -11.98
C PHE A 340 1.48 -11.27 -12.77
N LYS A 341 1.13 -10.88 -14.01
CA LYS A 341 0.38 -11.69 -14.97
C LYS A 341 0.98 -13.08 -15.16
N VAL A 342 2.30 -13.14 -15.27
CA VAL A 342 3.02 -14.41 -15.48
C VAL A 342 3.48 -15.05 -14.18
N GLY A 343 3.09 -14.52 -13.01
CA GLY A 343 3.37 -15.11 -11.70
C GLY A 343 4.84 -15.08 -11.28
N LYS A 344 5.61 -14.06 -11.70
CA LYS A 344 6.98 -13.84 -11.17
C LYS A 344 6.92 -13.52 -9.68
N SER A 345 7.78 -14.15 -8.87
CA SER A 345 7.78 -13.99 -7.42
C SER A 345 7.90 -12.54 -6.95
N TRP A 346 8.86 -11.78 -7.49
CA TRP A 346 9.01 -10.36 -7.14
C TRP A 346 7.76 -9.54 -7.48
N ALA A 347 7.10 -9.85 -8.59
CA ALA A 347 5.91 -9.13 -9.03
C ALA A 347 4.65 -9.52 -8.23
N ILE A 348 4.57 -10.76 -7.72
CA ILE A 348 3.53 -11.18 -6.77
C ILE A 348 3.57 -10.33 -5.50
N VAL A 349 4.77 -9.93 -5.06
CA VAL A 349 4.93 -9.04 -3.90
C VAL A 349 4.68 -7.58 -4.29
N PHE A 350 5.38 -7.11 -5.32
CA PHE A 350 5.49 -5.68 -5.59
C PHE A 350 4.24 -5.10 -6.28
N TYR A 351 3.62 -5.84 -7.20
CA TYR A 351 2.47 -5.31 -7.95
C TYR A 351 1.25 -5.00 -7.08
N PRO A 352 0.78 -5.89 -6.20
CA PRO A 352 -0.36 -5.59 -5.33
C PRO A 352 -0.13 -4.35 -4.46
N TRP A 353 1.11 -4.14 -4.02
CA TRP A 353 1.49 -2.97 -3.22
C TRP A 353 1.38 -1.67 -4.03
N ILE A 354 1.97 -1.65 -5.24
CA ILE A 354 1.87 -0.50 -6.14
C ILE A 354 0.42 -0.24 -6.55
N PHE A 355 -0.37 -1.28 -6.84
CA PHE A 355 -1.79 -1.14 -7.12
C PHE A 355 -2.54 -0.45 -5.96
N SER A 356 -2.27 -0.87 -4.73
CA SER A 356 -2.86 -0.27 -3.52
C SER A 356 -2.40 1.19 -3.34
N SER A 357 -1.12 1.46 -3.58
CA SER A 357 -0.54 2.80 -3.52
C SER A 357 -1.20 3.77 -4.50
N VAL A 358 -1.48 3.33 -5.73
CA VAL A 358 -2.14 4.13 -6.77
C VAL A 358 -3.59 4.45 -6.40
N ILE A 359 -4.34 3.48 -5.88
CA ILE A 359 -5.70 3.74 -5.38
C ILE A 359 -5.67 4.80 -4.27
N LEU A 360 -4.68 4.71 -3.38
CA LEU A 360 -4.52 5.58 -2.23
C LEU A 360 -3.85 6.93 -2.52
N TRP A 361 -3.68 7.32 -3.80
CA TRP A 361 -3.13 8.63 -4.16
C TRP A 361 -3.95 9.83 -3.63
N PHE A 362 -5.21 9.62 -3.23
CA PHE A 362 -5.99 10.64 -2.52
C PHE A 362 -5.51 10.88 -1.08
N THR A 363 -4.67 10.00 -0.53
CA THR A 363 -4.03 10.15 0.78
C THR A 363 -2.60 10.62 0.58
N TYR A 364 -1.57 9.78 0.72
CA TYR A 364 -0.17 10.17 0.62
C TYR A 364 0.57 9.39 -0.49
N ASN A 365 1.77 9.83 -0.86
CA ASN A 365 2.56 9.22 -1.92
C ASN A 365 3.27 7.91 -1.49
N ILE A 366 2.53 6.85 -1.16
CA ILE A 366 3.05 5.56 -0.67
C ILE A 366 4.15 4.98 -1.58
N ALA A 367 4.04 5.19 -2.89
CA ALA A 367 4.98 4.64 -3.87
C ALA A 367 6.41 5.18 -3.70
N GLY A 368 6.56 6.43 -3.22
CA GLY A 368 7.86 7.06 -2.97
C GLY A 368 8.52 6.71 -1.63
N TYR A 369 7.88 5.89 -0.81
CA TYR A 369 8.34 5.62 0.56
C TYR A 369 9.33 4.45 0.66
N ALA A 370 10.25 4.50 1.64
CA ALA A 370 11.24 3.45 1.96
C ALA A 370 10.67 2.02 1.96
N GLN A 371 9.48 1.91 2.51
CA GLN A 371 8.63 0.74 2.60
C GLN A 371 8.43 0.03 1.24
N THR A 372 8.20 0.82 0.18
CA THR A 372 8.01 0.31 -1.19
C THR A 372 9.30 -0.30 -1.74
N TYR A 373 10.46 0.29 -1.44
CA TYR A 373 11.76 -0.25 -1.85
C TYR A 373 12.09 -1.54 -1.12
N ILE A 374 11.74 -1.66 0.16
CA ILE A 374 11.94 -2.90 0.94
C ILE A 374 11.14 -4.05 0.34
N LEU A 375 9.87 -3.80 0.00
CA LEU A 375 9.03 -4.79 -0.69
C LEU A 375 9.64 -5.22 -2.04
N LEU A 376 10.22 -4.29 -2.79
CA LEU A 376 10.90 -4.59 -4.05
C LEU A 376 12.18 -5.42 -3.83
N ILE A 377 13.02 -5.04 -2.86
CA ILE A 377 14.26 -5.73 -2.52
C ILE A 377 13.96 -7.15 -2.04
N VAL A 378 13.10 -7.31 -1.03
CA VAL A 378 12.73 -8.62 -0.48
C VAL A 378 12.01 -9.45 -1.55
N GLY A 379 11.11 -8.87 -2.34
CA GLY A 379 10.49 -9.55 -3.47
C GLY A 379 11.50 -10.06 -4.51
N THR A 380 12.56 -9.30 -4.77
CA THR A 380 13.65 -9.67 -5.67
C THR A 380 14.49 -10.81 -5.08
N ILE A 381 14.85 -10.72 -3.80
CA ILE A 381 15.55 -11.79 -3.05
C ILE A 381 14.73 -13.08 -3.10
N LEU A 382 13.43 -13.02 -2.81
CA LEU A 382 12.51 -14.17 -2.89
C LEU A 382 12.38 -14.69 -4.32
N GLY A 383 12.52 -13.82 -5.33
CA GLY A 383 12.64 -14.20 -6.74
C GLY A 383 13.91 -14.99 -7.05
N GLY A 384 15.05 -14.57 -6.51
CA GLY A 384 16.31 -15.31 -6.55
C GLY A 384 16.19 -16.65 -5.84
N TYR A 385 15.68 -16.66 -4.60
CA TYR A 385 15.40 -17.84 -3.80
C TYR A 385 14.51 -18.85 -4.55
N SER A 386 13.40 -18.37 -5.14
CA SER A 386 12.50 -19.20 -5.94
C SER A 386 13.16 -19.80 -7.19
N ARG A 387 14.13 -19.11 -7.79
CA ARG A 387 14.86 -19.65 -8.95
C ARG A 387 15.90 -20.68 -8.53
N LEU A 388 16.61 -20.43 -7.44
CA LEU A 388 17.65 -21.31 -6.93
C LEU A 388 17.08 -22.65 -6.43
N PHE A 389 15.97 -22.61 -5.69
CA PHE A 389 15.42 -23.81 -5.05
C PHE A 389 14.11 -24.31 -5.67
N GLY A 390 13.41 -23.50 -6.47
CA GLY A 390 12.07 -23.85 -7.00
C GLY A 390 12.05 -24.77 -8.22
N MET A 391 13.19 -25.02 -8.87
CA MET A 391 13.26 -25.93 -10.04
C MET A 391 13.22 -27.42 -9.66
N ASN A 392 13.43 -27.75 -8.38
CA ASN A 392 13.59 -29.13 -7.90
C ASN A 392 12.65 -29.47 -6.74
N VAL A 393 11.49 -28.81 -6.64
CA VAL A 393 10.47 -29.17 -5.66
C VAL A 393 9.93 -30.55 -6.03
N LYS A 394 10.43 -31.61 -5.38
CA LYS A 394 9.88 -32.95 -5.50
C LYS A 394 8.43 -32.91 -5.04
N PHE A 395 7.53 -33.35 -5.90
CA PHE A 395 6.16 -33.62 -5.49
C PHE A 395 6.26 -34.86 -4.60
N GLU A 396 5.99 -34.69 -3.31
CA GLU A 396 5.56 -35.84 -2.50
C GLU A 396 4.26 -36.29 -3.15
N ASP A 397 4.34 -37.28 -4.05
CA ASP A 397 3.16 -38.02 -4.46
C ASP A 397 2.57 -38.57 -3.17
N ASN A 398 1.36 -38.12 -2.84
CA ASN A 398 0.60 -38.70 -1.75
C ASN A 398 0.29 -40.14 -2.17
N VAL A 399 1.20 -41.06 -1.83
CA VAL A 399 0.98 -42.49 -1.76
C VAL A 399 0.05 -42.73 -0.57
N HIS A 400 -1.22 -42.37 -0.76
CA HIS A 400 -2.33 -43.01 -0.09
C HIS A 400 -3.29 -43.50 -1.18
N SER A 401 -2.78 -44.43 -1.99
CA SER A 401 -3.57 -45.61 -2.34
C SER A 401 -3.69 -46.45 -1.07
N SER A 402 -4.72 -46.18 -0.28
CA SER A 402 -5.22 -47.13 0.70
C SER A 402 -6.50 -47.70 0.14
N ASP A 403 -6.47 -49.02 -0.03
CA ASP A 403 -7.58 -49.92 -0.36
C ASP A 403 -8.87 -49.67 0.42
#